data_AF-A0A2P4SIA3-F1
#
_entry.id   AF-A0A2P4SIA3-F1
#
_cell.length_a   1.000
_cell.length_b   1.000
_cell.length_c   1.000
_cell.angle_alpha   90.00
_cell.angle_beta   90.00
_cell.angle_gamma   90.00
#
_symmetry.space_group_name_H-M   'P 1'
#
loop_
_entity.id
_entity.type
_entity.pdbx_description
1 polymer ?
#
loop_
_entity_poly.entity_id
_entity_poly.type
_entity_poly.pdbx_seq_one_letter_code
_entity_poly.pdbx_strand_id
1 'polypeptide(L)'
;MKKLKEVAFPRAEDLKKELLQRYTKDYMKYIEQKKEKEEEDARNLALQQQLEEERNRVALMKQQQAEQEQFLAFEEMIRRQELEKERLRIVQEFGKPEPSPESLDGPLIPGMEKPPTDLTPRVPLSPVHPASPSVGTVSSKPPVVDRSLKPSALGSTEHTAGMDALRQVVVPRELCHKFLQLADANTARGVETCGILCGKLMRNEFTITHVIVPKQYGGPDYCNTENEEELFLIQDQHGLVTLGWI
;
A
#
# COMPACT_ATOMS: atom_id res chain seq x y z
N MET A 1 39.18 73.70 12.78
CA MET A 1 39.84 73.47 11.48
C MET A 1 41.01 72.48 11.55
N LYS A 2 42.22 72.83 12.04
CA LYS A 2 43.43 71.97 11.94
C LYS A 2 43.24 70.50 12.37
N LYS A 3 42.79 70.24 13.62
CA LYS A 3 42.53 68.88 14.13
C LYS A 3 41.60 68.02 13.26
N LEU A 4 40.64 68.63 12.55
CA LEU A 4 39.73 67.92 11.65
C LEU A 4 40.48 67.45 10.39
N LYS A 5 41.33 68.30 9.80
CA LYS A 5 42.13 67.96 8.63
C LYS A 5 43.28 67.00 8.92
N GLU A 6 43.96 67.17 10.05
CA GLU A 6 45.19 66.43 10.37
C GLU A 6 44.96 65.09 11.08
N VAL A 7 43.79 64.88 11.71
CA VAL A 7 43.52 63.67 12.52
C VAL A 7 42.24 62.94 12.11
N ALA A 8 41.15 63.66 11.79
CA ALA A 8 39.87 63.01 11.49
C ALA A 8 39.82 62.42 10.08
N PHE A 9 40.25 63.16 9.05
CA PHE A 9 40.24 62.62 7.66
C PHE A 9 41.18 61.43 7.45
N PRO A 10 42.44 61.40 7.96
CA PRO A 10 43.28 60.21 7.82
C PRO A 10 42.64 58.96 8.45
N ARG A 11 42.14 59.09 9.70
CA ARG A 11 41.41 58.01 10.38
C ARG A 11 40.16 57.56 9.62
N ALA A 12 39.46 58.48 8.96
CA ALA A 12 38.27 58.16 8.17
C ALA A 12 38.62 57.38 6.89
N GLU A 13 39.72 57.71 6.20
CA GLU A 13 40.18 56.96 5.03
C GLU A 13 40.76 55.58 5.43
N ASP A 14 41.48 55.47 6.54
CA ASP A 14 41.92 54.17 7.09
C ASP A 14 40.71 53.27 7.41
N LEU A 15 39.72 53.80 8.13
CA LEU A 15 38.51 53.07 8.50
C LEU A 15 37.68 52.67 7.27
N LYS A 16 37.54 53.56 6.29
CA LYS A 16 36.89 53.30 4.99
C LYS A 16 37.58 52.18 4.22
N LYS A 17 38.92 52.15 4.22
CA LYS A 17 39.72 51.09 3.59
C LYS A 17 39.50 49.74 4.27
N GLU A 18 39.47 49.71 5.60
CA GLU A 18 39.20 48.49 6.38
C GLU A 18 37.78 47.96 6.15
N LEU A 19 36.76 48.82 6.22
CA LEU A 19 35.37 48.43 5.91
C LEU A 19 35.24 47.94 4.46
N LEU A 20 35.85 48.62 3.49
CA LEU A 20 35.79 48.21 2.09
C LEU A 20 36.40 46.83 1.89
N GLN A 21 37.57 46.56 2.49
CA GLN A 21 38.19 45.22 2.44
C GLN A 21 37.28 44.14 3.05
N ARG A 22 36.64 44.44 4.18
CA ARG A 22 35.72 43.51 4.86
C ARG A 22 34.48 43.22 3.99
N TYR A 23 33.79 44.26 3.51
CA TYR A 23 32.63 44.10 2.62
C TYR A 23 32.99 43.38 1.32
N THR A 24 34.16 43.67 0.72
CA THR A 24 34.63 42.98 -0.48
C THR A 24 34.86 41.48 -0.22
N LYS A 25 35.40 41.10 0.94
CA LYS A 25 35.55 39.69 1.33
C LYS A 25 34.21 39.01 1.59
N ASP A 26 33.33 39.66 2.35
CA ASP A 26 32.00 39.11 2.69
C ASP A 26 31.11 38.97 1.44
N TYR A 27 31.20 39.92 0.50
CA TYR A 27 30.52 39.87 -0.81
C TYR A 27 31.06 38.75 -1.71
N MET A 28 32.38 38.54 -1.78
CA MET A 28 32.95 37.40 -2.52
C MET A 28 32.44 36.06 -1.96
N LYS A 29 32.40 35.92 -0.63
CA LYS A 29 31.86 34.71 0.01
C LYS A 29 30.36 34.52 -0.30
N TYR A 30 29.57 35.59 -0.30
CA TYR A 30 28.16 35.52 -0.68
C TYR A 30 27.96 35.06 -2.14
N ILE A 31 28.78 35.56 -3.08
CA ILE A 31 28.73 35.14 -4.48
C ILE A 31 29.14 33.67 -4.66
N GLU A 32 30.15 33.21 -3.92
CA GLU A 32 30.59 31.81 -3.92
C GLU A 32 29.48 30.87 -3.38
N GLN A 33 28.91 31.18 -2.22
CA GLN A 33 27.79 30.43 -1.64
C GLN A 33 26.54 30.43 -2.53
N LYS A 34 26.24 31.56 -3.18
CA LYS A 34 25.13 31.65 -4.13
C LYS A 34 25.36 30.70 -5.32
N LYS A 35 26.58 30.69 -5.89
CA LYS A 35 26.93 29.81 -7.01
C LYS A 35 26.90 28.33 -6.62
N GLU A 36 27.42 27.99 -5.44
CA GLU A 36 27.39 26.63 -4.91
C GLU A 36 25.94 26.12 -4.79
N LYS A 37 25.04 26.95 -4.25
CA LYS A 37 23.61 26.62 -4.18
C LYS A 37 22.96 26.48 -5.56
N GLU A 38 23.21 27.40 -6.49
CA GLU A 38 22.70 27.30 -7.86
C GLU A 38 23.20 26.03 -8.58
N GLU A 39 24.42 25.56 -8.28
CA GLU A 39 24.96 24.31 -8.81
C GLU A 39 24.36 23.07 -8.14
N GLU A 40 24.10 23.10 -6.83
CA GLU A 40 23.39 22.04 -6.10
C GLU A 40 21.94 21.90 -6.59
N ASP A 41 21.20 23.00 -6.69
CA ASP A 41 19.83 23.03 -7.22
C ASP A 41 19.78 22.47 -8.66
N ALA A 42 20.76 22.81 -9.50
CA ALA A 42 20.87 22.28 -10.86
C ALA A 42 21.18 20.77 -10.90
N ARG A 43 22.05 20.27 -10.02
CA ARG A 43 22.34 18.82 -9.90
C ARG A 43 21.12 18.04 -9.42
N ASN A 44 20.40 18.56 -8.42
CA ASN A 44 19.18 17.95 -7.89
C ASN A 44 18.08 17.88 -8.96
N LEU A 45 17.89 18.97 -9.73
CA LEU A 45 16.93 18.99 -10.84
C LEU A 45 17.30 17.99 -11.95
N ALA A 46 18.58 17.88 -12.31
CA ALA A 46 19.05 16.92 -13.31
C ALA A 46 18.84 15.46 -12.87
N LEU A 47 19.08 15.15 -11.58
CA LEU A 47 18.81 13.83 -11.02
C LEU A 47 17.30 13.51 -11.02
N GLN A 48 16.45 14.49 -10.68
CA GLN A 48 15.00 14.33 -10.71
C GLN A 48 14.49 14.05 -12.14
N GLN A 49 15.04 14.73 -13.15
CA GLN A 49 14.73 14.47 -14.56
C GLN A 49 15.12 13.05 -14.99
N GLN A 50 16.31 12.58 -14.64
CA GLN A 50 16.75 11.21 -14.94
C GLN A 50 15.85 10.15 -14.30
N LEU A 51 15.42 10.37 -13.05
CA LEU A 51 14.49 9.48 -12.36
C LEU A 51 13.10 9.46 -13.03
N GLU A 52 12.61 10.59 -13.54
CA GLU A 52 11.35 10.64 -14.28
C GLU A 52 11.46 9.99 -15.67
N GLU A 53 12.56 10.19 -16.39
CA GLU A 53 12.83 9.52 -17.67
C GLU A 53 12.86 7.99 -17.52
N GLU A 54 13.61 7.46 -16.55
CA GLU A 54 13.64 6.02 -16.27
C GLU A 54 12.29 5.50 -15.76
N ARG A 55 11.57 6.25 -14.92
CA ARG A 55 10.19 5.88 -14.51
C ARG A 55 9.28 5.73 -15.72
N ASN A 56 9.33 6.68 -16.66
CA ASN A 56 8.50 6.68 -17.87
C ASN A 56 8.90 5.53 -18.82
N ARG A 57 10.21 5.26 -18.95
CA ARG A 57 10.75 4.13 -19.71
C ARG A 57 10.30 2.77 -19.14
N VAL A 58 10.39 2.59 -17.83
CA VAL A 58 9.94 1.37 -17.13
C VAL A 58 8.42 1.21 -17.24
N ALA A 59 7.65 2.30 -17.12
CA ALA A 59 6.21 2.26 -17.30
C ALA A 59 5.81 1.82 -18.72
N LEU A 60 6.46 2.37 -19.75
CA LEU A 60 6.24 1.98 -21.14
C LEU A 60 6.59 0.51 -21.40
N MET A 61 7.73 0.04 -20.89
CA MET A 61 8.16 -1.35 -21.02
C MET A 61 7.17 -2.31 -20.35
N LYS A 62 6.68 -1.95 -19.16
CA LYS A 62 5.67 -2.72 -18.42
C LYS A 62 4.31 -2.74 -19.12
N GLN A 63 3.92 -1.64 -19.78
CA GLN A 63 2.71 -1.60 -20.60
C GLN A 63 2.83 -2.56 -21.80
N GLN A 64 3.92 -2.48 -22.57
CA GLN A 64 4.15 -3.38 -23.72
C GLN A 64 4.17 -4.85 -23.30
N GLN A 65 4.77 -5.18 -22.15
CA GLN A 65 4.73 -6.54 -21.61
C GLN A 65 3.30 -6.97 -21.26
N ALA A 66 2.52 -6.13 -20.59
CA ALA A 66 1.13 -6.43 -20.25
C ALA A 66 0.24 -6.60 -21.50
N GLU A 67 0.48 -5.83 -22.56
CA GLU A 67 -0.21 -5.97 -23.85
C GLU A 67 0.16 -7.30 -24.55
N GLN A 68 1.44 -7.70 -24.53
CA GLN A 68 1.86 -9.02 -25.03
C GLN A 68 1.27 -10.18 -24.21
N GLU A 69 1.25 -10.07 -22.88
CA GLU A 69 0.65 -11.08 -21.99
C GLU A 69 -0.87 -11.20 -22.22
N GLN A 70 -1.57 -10.08 -22.42
CA GLN A 70 -2.99 -10.10 -22.80
C GLN A 70 -3.22 -10.74 -24.17
N PHE A 71 -2.38 -10.44 -25.16
CA PHE A 71 -2.47 -11.04 -26.48
C PHE A 71 -2.26 -12.57 -26.44
N LEU A 72 -1.23 -13.03 -25.73
CA LEU A 72 -0.94 -14.46 -25.55
C LEU A 72 -2.08 -15.18 -24.80
N ALA A 73 -2.63 -14.57 -23.74
CA ALA A 73 -3.77 -15.12 -23.01
C ALA A 73 -5.04 -15.21 -23.88
N PHE A 74 -5.23 -14.27 -24.80
CA PHE A 74 -6.32 -14.31 -25.79
C PHE A 74 -6.12 -15.40 -26.84
N GLU A 75 -4.90 -15.57 -27.36
CA GLU A 75 -4.56 -16.66 -28.29
C GLU A 75 -4.75 -18.04 -27.65
N GLU A 76 -4.31 -18.22 -26.40
CA GLU A 76 -4.53 -19.46 -25.63
C GLU A 76 -6.04 -19.73 -25.40
N MET A 77 -6.83 -18.68 -25.14
CA MET A 77 -8.28 -18.80 -24.98
C MET A 77 -8.97 -19.30 -26.26
N ILE A 78 -8.62 -18.73 -27.43
CA ILE A 78 -9.12 -19.19 -28.74
C ILE A 78 -8.77 -20.66 -28.95
N ARG A 79 -7.49 -21.02 -28.76
CA ARG A 79 -6.99 -22.39 -28.95
C ARG A 79 -7.71 -23.41 -28.06
N ARG A 80 -8.03 -23.00 -26.82
CA ARG A 80 -8.81 -23.81 -25.88
C ARG A 80 -10.26 -24.00 -26.33
N GLN A 81 -10.89 -22.94 -26.85
CA GLN A 81 -12.26 -22.99 -27.37
C GLN A 81 -12.36 -23.87 -28.62
N GLU A 82 -11.36 -23.85 -29.50
CA GLU A 82 -11.27 -24.75 -30.66
C GLU A 82 -11.15 -26.22 -30.23
N LEU A 83 -10.27 -26.53 -29.26
CA LEU A 83 -10.12 -27.87 -28.70
C LEU A 83 -11.41 -28.39 -28.04
N GLU A 84 -12.14 -27.53 -27.34
CA GLU A 84 -13.44 -27.88 -26.73
C GLU A 84 -14.51 -28.14 -27.79
N LYS A 85 -14.57 -27.31 -28.84
CA LYS A 85 -15.46 -27.48 -29.99
C LYS A 85 -15.17 -28.77 -30.77
N GLU A 86 -13.90 -29.12 -30.96
CA GLU A 86 -13.50 -30.36 -31.61
C GLU A 86 -13.87 -31.58 -30.77
N ARG A 87 -13.63 -31.53 -29.44
CA ARG A 87 -14.10 -32.58 -28.52
C ARG A 87 -15.61 -32.76 -28.59
N LEU A 88 -16.38 -31.67 -28.65
CA LEU A 88 -17.84 -31.75 -28.75
C LEU A 88 -18.29 -32.38 -30.07
N ARG A 89 -17.62 -32.07 -31.20
CA ARG A 89 -17.86 -32.73 -32.49
C ARG A 89 -17.62 -34.24 -32.41
N ILE A 90 -16.47 -34.67 -31.87
CA ILE A 90 -16.12 -36.09 -31.73
C ILE A 90 -17.17 -36.83 -30.87
N VAL A 91 -17.60 -36.24 -29.75
CA VAL A 91 -18.66 -36.81 -28.90
C VAL A 91 -20.00 -36.92 -29.65
N GLN A 92 -20.35 -35.95 -30.49
CA GLN A 92 -21.58 -35.98 -31.28
C GLN A 92 -21.52 -37.01 -32.43
N GLU A 93 -20.36 -37.20 -33.05
CA GLU A 93 -20.18 -38.07 -34.22
C GLU A 93 -20.09 -39.56 -33.83
N PHE A 94 -19.44 -39.86 -32.70
CA PHE A 94 -19.30 -41.24 -32.18
C PHE A 94 -20.32 -41.59 -31.08
N GLY A 95 -21.10 -40.62 -30.59
CA GLY A 95 -22.11 -40.81 -29.53
C GLY A 95 -23.49 -41.20 -30.04
N LYS A 96 -23.64 -42.36 -30.70
CA LYS A 96 -24.96 -42.97 -30.94
C LYS A 96 -25.36 -43.89 -29.77
N PRO A 97 -26.52 -43.69 -29.13
CA PRO A 97 -27.15 -44.76 -28.35
C PRO A 97 -27.74 -45.78 -29.33
N GLU A 98 -27.38 -47.05 -29.15
CA GLU A 98 -27.97 -48.18 -29.87
C GLU A 98 -29.42 -48.40 -29.39
N PRO A 99 -30.43 -48.49 -30.27
CA PRO A 99 -31.81 -48.71 -29.86
C PRO A 99 -32.03 -50.20 -29.57
N SER A 100 -32.18 -50.54 -28.28
CA SER A 100 -32.55 -51.89 -27.85
C SER A 100 -33.97 -52.27 -28.31
N PRO A 101 -34.17 -53.35 -29.08
CA PRO A 101 -35.49 -53.95 -29.27
C PRO A 101 -35.84 -54.86 -28.09
N GLU A 102 -37.13 -54.95 -27.76
CA GLU A 102 -37.64 -55.82 -26.71
C GLU A 102 -37.77 -57.29 -27.15
N SER A 103 -37.82 -58.18 -26.14
CA SER A 103 -38.51 -59.48 -26.11
C SER A 103 -37.82 -60.78 -26.61
N LEU A 104 -38.21 -61.86 -25.92
CA LEU A 104 -38.16 -63.31 -26.23
C LEU A 104 -36.90 -64.16 -25.86
N ASP A 105 -37.03 -64.77 -24.68
CA ASP A 105 -37.13 -66.24 -24.46
C ASP A 105 -35.89 -67.18 -24.55
N GLY A 106 -35.29 -67.44 -23.36
CA GLY A 106 -34.76 -68.75 -22.91
C GLY A 106 -33.39 -69.27 -23.42
N PRO A 107 -32.86 -70.38 -22.85
CA PRO A 107 -33.19 -71.05 -21.58
C PRO A 107 -32.01 -71.13 -20.57
N LEU A 108 -32.32 -71.45 -19.31
CA LEU A 108 -31.31 -71.71 -18.25
C LEU A 108 -30.54 -73.03 -18.48
N ILE A 109 -29.27 -73.07 -18.05
CA ILE A 109 -28.61 -74.30 -17.60
C ILE A 109 -28.26 -74.15 -16.11
N PRO A 110 -28.97 -74.81 -15.18
CA PRO A 110 -28.62 -74.85 -13.77
C PRO A 110 -27.56 -75.91 -13.46
N GLY A 111 -26.63 -75.61 -12.56
CA GLY A 111 -25.87 -76.62 -11.82
C GLY A 111 -24.35 -76.41 -11.76
N MET A 112 -23.87 -75.85 -10.66
CA MET A 112 -22.82 -76.47 -9.81
C MET A 112 -22.72 -75.72 -8.47
N GLU A 113 -22.22 -76.40 -7.45
CA GLU A 113 -22.58 -76.17 -6.05
C GLU A 113 -21.69 -75.16 -5.28
N LYS A 114 -22.17 -74.73 -4.12
CA LYS A 114 -21.46 -74.01 -3.05
C LYS A 114 -21.88 -74.61 -1.69
N PRO A 115 -21.23 -74.22 -0.58
CA PRO A 115 -19.86 -74.48 -0.13
C PRO A 115 -19.91 -75.43 1.11
N PRO A 116 -18.89 -75.64 1.99
CA PRO A 116 -18.45 -74.61 2.97
C PRO A 116 -17.00 -74.73 3.55
N THR A 117 -16.39 -73.61 3.98
CA THR A 117 -15.47 -73.64 5.15
C THR A 117 -15.44 -72.30 5.90
N ASP A 118 -15.32 -72.39 7.22
CA ASP A 118 -15.17 -71.32 8.24
C ASP A 118 -14.34 -71.97 9.40
N LEU A 119 -13.68 -71.32 10.37
CA LEU A 119 -13.85 -70.02 11.02
C LEU A 119 -12.51 -69.25 11.23
N THR A 120 -12.66 -68.08 11.85
CA THR A 120 -11.66 -67.13 12.42
C THR A 120 -10.90 -67.72 13.67
N PRO A 121 -9.94 -67.05 14.38
CA PRO A 121 -9.63 -65.59 14.41
C PRO A 121 -8.16 -65.08 14.69
N ARG A 122 -8.01 -63.73 14.63
CA ARG A 122 -7.13 -62.82 15.46
C ARG A 122 -5.82 -62.22 14.86
N VAL A 123 -5.87 -60.91 14.51
CA VAL A 123 -5.01 -59.72 14.90
C VAL A 123 -3.46 -59.90 14.89
N PRO A 124 -2.58 -58.95 14.41
CA PRO A 124 -2.70 -57.47 14.48
C PRO A 124 -2.21 -56.58 13.28
N LEU A 125 -2.45 -55.25 13.46
CA LEU A 125 -1.69 -54.06 12.98
C LEU A 125 -1.96 -53.43 11.58
N SER A 126 -2.07 -52.09 11.63
CA SER A 126 -2.42 -51.04 10.65
C SER A 126 -1.28 -50.61 9.68
N PRO A 127 -1.45 -49.66 8.72
CA PRO A 127 -2.61 -48.79 8.37
C PRO A 127 -3.10 -48.91 6.89
N VAL A 128 -4.40 -48.81 6.52
CA VAL A 128 -5.42 -47.73 6.64
C VAL A 128 -5.19 -46.54 5.66
N HIS A 129 -6.11 -46.03 4.80
CA HIS A 129 -7.41 -46.44 4.16
C HIS A 129 -7.71 -45.37 3.03
N PRO A 130 -8.92 -45.17 2.44
CA PRO A 130 -9.47 -45.99 1.36
C PRO A 130 -10.05 -45.21 0.14
N ALA A 131 -10.42 -45.97 -0.90
CA ALA A 131 -11.57 -45.83 -1.83
C ALA A 131 -12.15 -44.46 -2.25
N SER A 132 -12.32 -44.33 -3.58
CA SER A 132 -13.31 -43.48 -4.27
C SER A 132 -14.76 -43.74 -3.80
N PRO A 133 -15.71 -42.81 -4.06
CA PRO A 133 -16.48 -42.95 -5.31
C PRO A 133 -16.90 -41.63 -6.01
N SER A 134 -17.32 -41.77 -7.27
CA SER A 134 -18.23 -40.89 -8.03
C SER A 134 -18.04 -39.37 -8.01
N VAL A 135 -17.71 -38.78 -9.18
CA VAL A 135 -17.93 -37.34 -9.45
C VAL A 135 -18.77 -37.19 -10.71
N GLY A 136 -19.97 -36.64 -10.55
CA GLY A 136 -20.83 -36.19 -11.64
C GLY A 136 -20.54 -34.74 -12.05
N THR A 137 -21.07 -34.39 -13.21
CA THR A 137 -21.03 -33.07 -13.87
C THR A 137 -21.43 -31.90 -12.95
N VAL A 138 -20.64 -30.81 -12.88
CA VAL A 138 -21.06 -29.41 -13.19
C VAL A 138 -19.94 -28.35 -13.07
N SER A 139 -19.91 -27.44 -14.06
CA SER A 139 -19.52 -26.01 -14.02
C SER A 139 -18.16 -25.58 -13.44
N SER A 140 -17.25 -25.18 -14.34
CA SER A 140 -16.00 -24.47 -14.06
C SER A 140 -16.23 -23.00 -13.65
N LYS A 141 -16.43 -22.77 -12.35
CA LYS A 141 -16.29 -21.44 -11.74
C LYS A 141 -14.81 -21.08 -11.53
N PRO A 142 -14.42 -19.79 -11.55
CA PRO A 142 -13.04 -19.37 -11.28
C PRO A 142 -12.61 -19.78 -9.85
N PRO A 143 -11.30 -19.96 -9.60
CA PRO A 143 -10.81 -20.45 -8.32
C PRO A 143 -11.23 -19.52 -7.17
N VAL A 144 -11.94 -20.08 -6.19
CA VAL A 144 -12.27 -19.37 -4.96
C VAL A 144 -10.98 -19.20 -4.16
N VAL A 145 -10.45 -17.97 -4.15
CA VAL A 145 -9.38 -17.58 -3.23
C VAL A 145 -9.94 -17.68 -1.82
N ASP A 146 -9.40 -18.60 -1.01
CA ASP A 146 -9.72 -18.63 0.41
C ASP A 146 -9.21 -17.34 1.07
N ARG A 147 -10.13 -16.63 1.72
CA ARG A 147 -9.88 -15.38 2.45
C ARG A 147 -10.03 -15.57 3.96
N SER A 148 -10.13 -16.80 4.45
CA SER A 148 -10.25 -17.15 5.88
C SER A 148 -9.17 -16.51 6.76
N LEU A 149 -7.94 -16.41 6.24
CA LEU A 149 -6.79 -15.78 6.91
C LEU A 149 -6.61 -14.30 6.58
N LYS A 150 -7.42 -13.73 5.68
CA LYS A 150 -7.45 -12.29 5.42
C LYS A 150 -8.36 -11.66 6.49
N PRO A 151 -7.90 -10.69 7.29
CA PRO A 151 -8.73 -10.05 8.32
C PRO A 151 -9.91 -9.34 7.67
N SER A 152 -11.01 -10.07 7.59
CA SER A 152 -12.27 -9.65 7.00
C SER A 152 -13.03 -8.90 8.08
N ALA A 153 -13.49 -7.70 7.77
CA ALA A 153 -14.19 -6.85 8.73
C ALA A 153 -15.50 -7.52 9.18
N LEU A 154 -15.49 -8.14 10.36
CA LEU A 154 -16.67 -8.68 11.01
C LEU A 154 -16.68 -8.24 12.47
N GLY A 155 -17.54 -7.27 12.76
CA GLY A 155 -17.67 -6.60 14.05
C GLY A 155 -18.91 -5.71 14.13
N SER A 156 -19.99 -6.15 13.47
CA SER A 156 -21.39 -5.73 13.66
C SER A 156 -21.68 -4.36 14.31
N THR A 157 -22.14 -3.39 13.51
CA THR A 157 -23.49 -2.83 13.68
C THR A 157 -24.00 -2.41 12.29
N GLU A 158 -25.30 -2.53 12.07
CA GLU A 158 -25.92 -2.22 10.77
C GLU A 158 -25.83 -0.71 10.47
N HIS A 159 -25.22 -0.32 9.35
CA HIS A 159 -25.69 0.77 8.48
C HIS A 159 -24.89 0.86 7.18
N THR A 160 -25.62 1.07 6.08
CA THR A 160 -25.13 1.54 4.76
C THR A 160 -24.26 0.59 3.93
N ALA A 161 -24.92 -0.20 3.09
CA ALA A 161 -24.31 -0.72 1.87
C ALA A 161 -24.14 0.41 0.83
N GLY A 162 -23.06 0.37 0.04
CA GLY A 162 -23.00 1.07 -1.26
C GLY A 162 -22.13 2.33 -1.37
N MET A 163 -21.44 2.78 -0.32
CA MET A 163 -20.42 3.83 -0.41
C MET A 163 -19.17 3.45 0.40
N ASP A 164 -18.03 4.04 0.04
CA ASP A 164 -16.71 3.76 0.63
C ASP A 164 -16.72 4.15 2.12
N ALA A 165 -16.90 3.16 2.99
CA ALA A 165 -17.22 3.38 4.39
C ALA A 165 -15.96 3.78 5.18
N LEU A 166 -15.85 5.07 5.49
CA LEU A 166 -14.77 5.60 6.32
C LEU A 166 -14.73 4.89 7.68
N ARG A 167 -13.54 4.45 8.08
CA ARG A 167 -13.30 3.84 9.39
C ARG A 167 -13.51 4.88 10.50
N GLN A 168 -14.10 4.45 11.60
CA GLN A 168 -14.35 5.29 12.77
C GLN A 168 -13.03 5.77 13.40
N VAL A 169 -13.03 7.03 13.87
CA VAL A 169 -11.93 7.63 14.62
C VAL A 169 -12.43 8.03 16.01
N VAL A 170 -11.85 7.45 17.05
CA VAL A 170 -12.12 7.78 18.45
C VAL A 170 -11.18 8.90 18.90
N VAL A 171 -11.77 10.02 19.26
CA VAL A 171 -11.09 11.21 19.80
C VAL A 171 -11.24 11.22 21.33
N PRO A 172 -10.15 11.23 22.12
CA PRO A 172 -10.24 11.39 23.57
C PRO A 172 -10.93 12.70 23.96
N ARG A 173 -11.92 12.64 24.87
CA ARG A 173 -12.73 13.81 25.28
C ARG A 173 -11.91 14.98 25.82
N GLU A 174 -10.76 14.70 26.42
CA GLU A 174 -9.86 15.71 27.00
C GLU A 174 -8.90 16.35 25.98
N LEU A 175 -8.84 15.83 24.74
CA LEU A 175 -7.82 16.21 23.75
C LEU A 175 -7.83 17.70 23.47
N CYS A 176 -8.97 18.26 23.07
CA CYS A 176 -9.07 19.68 22.73
C CYS A 176 -8.76 20.57 23.94
N HIS A 177 -9.16 20.17 25.16
CA HIS A 177 -8.89 20.94 26.36
C HIS A 177 -7.40 20.97 26.71
N LYS A 178 -6.71 19.82 26.63
CA LYS A 178 -5.26 19.74 26.86
C LYS A 178 -4.47 20.45 25.75
N PHE A 179 -4.94 20.41 24.50
CA PHE A 179 -4.32 21.13 23.41
C PHE A 179 -4.44 22.65 23.58
N LEU A 180 -5.62 23.16 23.93
CA LEU A 180 -5.82 24.58 24.24
C LEU A 180 -4.95 25.05 25.42
N GLN A 181 -4.81 24.25 26.48
CA GLN A 181 -3.88 24.56 27.59
C GLN A 181 -2.42 24.67 27.15
N LEU A 182 -2.00 23.87 26.16
CA LEU A 182 -0.64 23.91 25.61
C LEU A 182 -0.46 25.12 24.68
N ALA A 183 -1.47 25.44 23.86
CA ALA A 183 -1.45 26.55 22.91
C ALA A 183 -1.67 27.93 23.56
N ASP A 184 -2.18 28.01 24.80
CA ASP A 184 -2.61 29.24 25.49
C ASP A 184 -1.62 30.42 25.36
N ALA A 185 -0.31 30.17 25.54
CA ALA A 185 0.71 31.20 25.42
C ALA A 185 0.87 31.78 24.00
N ASN A 186 0.58 31.00 22.96
CA ASN A 186 0.55 31.45 21.57
C ASN A 186 -0.81 32.09 21.22
N THR A 187 -1.91 31.51 21.68
CA THR A 187 -3.26 32.08 21.54
C THR A 187 -3.36 33.47 22.17
N ALA A 188 -2.80 33.67 23.37
CA ALA A 188 -2.71 34.97 24.04
C ALA A 188 -1.87 36.01 23.28
N ARG A 189 -1.01 35.58 22.35
CA ARG A 189 -0.22 36.41 21.44
C ARG A 189 -0.86 36.60 20.06
N GLY A 190 -2.01 35.98 19.78
CA GLY A 190 -2.62 35.95 18.46
C GLY A 190 -1.76 35.18 17.44
N VAL A 191 -1.18 34.05 17.85
CA VAL A 191 -0.37 33.16 17.01
C VAL A 191 -1.00 31.78 17.02
N GLU A 192 -1.27 31.23 15.84
CA GLU A 192 -1.79 29.88 15.65
C GLU A 192 -0.79 28.82 16.11
N THR A 193 -1.28 27.62 16.45
CA THR A 193 -0.46 26.49 16.89
C THR A 193 -1.11 25.21 16.40
N CYS A 194 -0.36 24.35 15.73
CA CYS A 194 -0.82 23.05 15.25
C CYS A 194 -0.26 21.87 16.07
N GLY A 195 -1.04 20.79 16.12
CA GLY A 195 -0.63 19.49 16.64
C GLY A 195 -1.01 18.36 15.67
N ILE A 196 -0.12 17.40 15.49
CA ILE A 196 -0.35 16.23 14.64
C ILE A 196 -1.03 15.13 15.45
N LEU A 197 -2.23 14.73 15.02
CA LEU A 197 -3.06 13.73 15.69
C LEU A 197 -2.57 12.34 15.32
N CYS A 198 -2.05 11.62 16.31
CA CYS A 198 -1.39 10.34 16.12
C CYS A 198 -2.10 9.24 16.90
N GLY A 199 -2.26 8.06 16.29
CA GLY A 199 -3.08 7.00 16.85
C GLY A 199 -2.66 5.59 16.46
N LYS A 200 -3.52 4.63 16.79
CA LYS A 200 -3.38 3.22 16.44
C LYS A 200 -4.69 2.67 15.87
N LEU A 201 -4.59 1.71 14.95
CA LEU A 201 -5.74 0.98 14.40
C LEU A 201 -5.96 -0.30 15.21
N MET A 202 -7.14 -0.44 15.81
CA MET A 202 -7.55 -1.61 16.59
C MET A 202 -8.96 -2.02 16.20
N ARG A 203 -9.19 -3.29 15.84
CA ARG A 203 -10.53 -3.83 15.50
C ARG A 203 -11.28 -3.00 14.42
N ASN A 204 -10.56 -2.54 13.39
CA ASN A 204 -11.06 -1.68 12.31
C ASN A 204 -11.46 -0.24 12.72
N GLU A 205 -11.18 0.17 13.96
CA GLU A 205 -11.38 1.52 14.49
C GLU A 205 -10.01 2.18 14.76
N PHE A 206 -9.87 3.46 14.42
CA PHE A 206 -8.71 4.24 14.80
C PHE A 206 -8.94 4.90 16.17
N THR A 207 -7.96 4.86 17.06
CA THR A 207 -7.98 5.62 18.32
C THR A 207 -6.83 6.62 18.33
N ILE A 208 -7.13 7.92 18.46
CA ILE A 208 -6.11 8.93 18.71
C ILE A 208 -5.57 8.71 20.13
N THR A 209 -4.25 8.63 20.25
CA THR A 209 -3.57 8.35 21.54
C THR A 209 -2.51 9.38 21.87
N HIS A 210 -1.97 10.08 20.87
CA HIS A 210 -0.92 11.07 21.01
C HIS A 210 -1.28 12.32 20.19
N VAL A 211 -0.93 13.49 20.70
CA VAL A 211 -0.86 14.73 19.90
C VAL A 211 0.61 15.13 19.93
N ILE A 212 1.26 15.16 18.78
CA ILE A 212 2.66 15.59 18.66
C ILE A 212 2.62 17.06 18.25
N VAL A 213 3.16 17.94 19.08
CA VAL A 213 3.30 19.37 18.75
C VAL A 213 4.72 19.55 18.19
N PRO A 214 4.90 19.64 16.86
CA PRO A 214 6.22 19.79 16.25
C PRO A 214 6.80 21.17 16.55
N LYS A 215 8.10 21.33 16.28
CA LYS A 215 8.71 22.65 16.08
C LYS A 215 7.96 23.36 14.96
N GLN A 216 7.64 24.62 15.15
CA GLN A 216 6.76 25.36 14.25
C GLN A 216 6.90 26.88 14.46
N TYR A 217 6.56 27.63 13.42
CA TYR A 217 6.33 29.07 13.49
C TYR A 217 4.98 29.40 12.85
N GLY A 218 4.36 30.51 13.26
CA GLY A 218 3.04 30.88 12.79
C GLY A 218 2.73 32.36 12.95
N GLY A 219 1.60 32.76 12.38
CA GLY A 219 0.98 34.06 12.52
C GLY A 219 -0.47 33.94 13.02
N PRO A 220 -1.30 34.98 12.84
CA PRO A 220 -2.70 34.98 13.30
C PRO A 220 -3.66 34.12 12.46
N ASP A 221 -3.20 33.57 11.33
CA ASP A 221 -4.00 32.85 10.34
C ASP A 221 -3.25 31.68 9.67
N TYR A 222 -2.03 31.37 10.11
CA TYR A 222 -1.22 30.26 9.59
C TYR A 222 -0.26 29.69 10.64
N CYS A 223 0.09 28.42 10.48
CA CYS A 223 1.17 27.76 11.21
C CYS A 223 1.91 26.79 10.26
N ASN A 224 3.24 26.82 10.32
CA ASN A 224 4.13 26.04 9.48
C ASN A 224 4.99 25.13 10.37
N THR A 225 5.00 23.84 10.05
CA THR A 225 5.82 22.82 10.71
C THR A 225 7.29 22.93 10.29
N GLU A 226 8.18 22.63 11.23
CA GLU A 226 9.62 22.53 11.03
C GLU A 226 10.14 21.16 11.51
N ASN A 227 11.23 20.70 10.90
CA ASN A 227 11.96 19.50 11.32
C ASN A 227 11.11 18.20 11.30
N GLU A 228 10.36 17.97 10.21
CA GLU A 228 9.42 16.85 10.07
C GLU A 228 10.07 15.45 10.19
N GLU A 229 11.38 15.33 10.00
CA GLU A 229 12.15 14.11 10.27
C GLU A 229 12.03 13.65 11.73
N GLU A 230 11.99 14.59 12.69
CA GLU A 230 11.85 14.29 14.12
C GLU A 230 10.42 13.80 14.44
N LEU A 231 9.41 14.38 13.80
CA LEU A 231 8.02 13.91 13.86
C LEU A 231 7.93 12.47 13.33
N PHE A 232 8.51 12.19 12.16
CA PHE A 232 8.53 10.85 11.56
C PHE A 232 9.20 9.82 12.47
N LEU A 233 10.37 10.14 13.04
CA LEU A 233 11.09 9.25 13.96
C LEU A 233 10.27 8.90 15.22
N ILE A 234 9.58 9.88 15.80
CA ILE A 234 8.69 9.64 16.96
C ILE A 234 7.50 8.76 16.56
N GLN A 235 6.92 8.97 15.37
CA GLN A 235 5.80 8.16 14.88
C GLN A 235 6.21 6.70 14.62
N ASP A 236 7.34 6.48 13.95
CA ASP A 236 7.88 5.15 13.66
C ASP A 236 8.25 4.39 14.95
N GLN A 237 9.04 5.03 15.83
CA GLN A 237 9.48 4.44 17.10
C GLN A 237 8.31 3.97 17.99
N HIS A 238 7.20 4.70 17.99
CA HIS A 238 6.02 4.37 18.79
C HIS A 238 4.96 3.54 18.04
N GLY A 239 5.17 3.25 16.75
CA GLY A 239 4.23 2.56 15.87
C GLY A 239 2.89 3.30 15.77
N LEU A 240 2.95 4.60 15.47
CA LEU A 240 1.80 5.49 15.37
C LEU A 240 1.45 5.79 13.91
N VAL A 241 0.15 5.92 13.63
CA VAL A 241 -0.36 6.41 12.35
C VAL A 241 -0.84 7.84 12.49
N THR A 242 -0.57 8.68 11.49
CA THR A 242 -1.17 10.02 11.36
C THR A 242 -2.66 9.87 11.06
N LEU A 243 -3.50 10.50 11.88
CA LEU A 243 -4.97 10.50 11.76
C LEU A 243 -5.55 11.87 11.40
N GLY A 244 -4.74 12.92 11.46
CA GLY A 244 -5.14 14.29 11.15
C GLY A 244 -4.25 15.29 11.88
N TRP A 245 -4.77 16.50 12.03
CA TRP A 245 -4.14 17.60 12.77
C TRP A 245 -5.22 18.39 13.53
N ILE A 246 -4.79 19.18 14.51
CA ILE A 246 -5.59 20.09 15.34
C ILE A 246 -4.88 21.43 15.47
#